data_AF-A0A099GC57-F1
#
_entry.id   AF-A0A099GC57-F1
#
_cell.length_a   1.000
_cell.length_b   1.000
_cell.length_c   1.000
_cell.angle_alpha   90.00
_cell.angle_beta   90.00
_cell.angle_gamma   90.00
#
_symmetry.space_group_name_H-M   'P 1'
#
loop_
_entity.id
_entity.type
_entity.pdbx_description
1 polymer ?
#
loop_
_entity_poly.entity_id
_entity_poly.type
_entity_poly.pdbx_seq_one_letter_code
_entity_poly.pdbx_strand_id
1 'polypeptide(L)'
;MDGFTLIDGIVAAIIILSAILAYSRGFVRESLAILGWIGAAVLAFIFAPAVRPLIAQIPYLNSLIADNCELGTIAGFAVVFALALVLFSILTPLFSSVVQRSALGGVDQGMGFLFGVARGILLVVIAFIVYDRIMTTERVAMVDQSRSAQVFQQMSGRLNQQIPQDAPGWLAARFEQLVRDCGPTATAPAAAGTSAATTTTTTTTTTTPATPAAPAN
;
A
#
# COMPACT_ATOMS: atom_id res chain seq x y z
N MET A 1 10.17 9.37 -37.33
CA MET A 1 10.98 9.44 -36.09
C MET A 1 10.06 10.10 -35.09
N ASP A 2 9.06 9.40 -34.54
CA ASP A 2 7.98 10.08 -33.81
C ASP A 2 7.54 9.20 -32.65
N GLY A 3 8.43 9.09 -31.65
CA GLY A 3 8.21 8.31 -30.42
C GLY A 3 7.98 9.17 -29.18
N PHE A 4 7.91 10.50 -29.32
CA PHE A 4 7.52 11.38 -28.23
C PHE A 4 6.00 11.47 -28.17
N THR A 5 5.44 10.86 -27.14
CA THR A 5 4.00 10.88 -26.90
C THR A 5 3.64 12.12 -26.10
N LEU A 6 2.39 12.58 -26.18
CA LEU A 6 1.88 13.68 -25.34
C LEU A 6 2.10 13.40 -23.84
N ILE A 7 2.05 12.12 -23.47
CA ILE A 7 2.28 11.63 -22.11
C ILE A 7 3.72 11.90 -21.67
N ASP A 8 4.71 11.68 -22.54
CA ASP A 8 6.12 11.96 -22.24
C ASP A 8 6.37 13.45 -21.98
N GLY A 9 5.68 14.31 -22.75
CA GLY A 9 5.69 15.76 -22.53
C GLY A 9 5.10 16.15 -21.17
N ILE A 10 3.97 15.55 -20.78
CA ILE A 10 3.33 15.80 -19.48
C ILE A 10 4.21 15.31 -18.33
N VAL A 11 4.79 14.11 -18.46
CA VAL A 11 5.71 13.55 -17.46
C VAL A 11 6.93 14.45 -17.26
N ALA A 12 7.55 14.88 -18.36
CA ALA A 12 8.68 15.81 -18.30
C ALA A 12 8.28 17.13 -17.65
N ALA A 13 7.11 17.69 -17.99
CA ALA A 13 6.60 18.91 -17.38
C ALA A 13 6.36 18.76 -15.87
N ILE A 14 5.79 17.64 -15.41
CA ILE A 14 5.58 17.36 -13.98
C ILE A 14 6.92 17.31 -13.23
N ILE A 15 7.91 16.61 -13.79
CA ILE A 15 9.23 16.48 -13.16
C ILE A 15 9.94 17.83 -13.09
N ILE A 16 9.97 18.59 -14.19
CA ILE A 16 10.62 19.91 -14.25
C ILE A 16 9.94 20.88 -13.30
N LEU A 17 8.60 20.94 -13.30
CA LEU A 17 7.85 21.82 -12.42
C LEU A 17 8.07 21.43 -10.95
N SER A 18 8.06 20.14 -10.62
CA SER A 18 8.36 19.65 -9.27
C SER A 18 9.77 20.05 -8.83
N ALA A 19 10.77 19.93 -9.72
CA ALA A 19 12.15 20.29 -9.45
C ALA A 19 12.33 21.80 -9.19
N ILE A 20 11.72 22.65 -10.04
CA ILE A 20 11.77 24.12 -9.88
C ILE A 20 11.07 24.56 -8.60
N LEU A 21 9.89 24.01 -8.31
CA LEU A 21 9.13 24.34 -7.11
C LEU A 21 9.91 23.93 -5.84
N ALA A 22 10.51 22.75 -5.83
CA ALA A 22 11.30 22.29 -4.69
C ALA A 22 12.61 23.07 -4.52
N TYR A 23 13.26 23.47 -5.61
CA TYR A 23 14.41 24.39 -5.57
C TYR A 23 14.04 25.71 -4.87
N SER A 24 12.87 26.28 -5.18
CA SER A 24 12.41 27.53 -4.57
C SER A 24 12.04 27.40 -3.07
N ARG A 25 11.58 26.21 -2.65
CA ARG A 25 11.16 25.95 -1.26
C ARG A 25 12.30 25.47 -0.36
N GLY A 26 13.31 24.81 -0.93
CA GLY A 26 14.40 24.17 -0.19
C GLY A 26 14.04 22.76 0.31
N PHE A 27 15.05 21.89 0.44
CA PHE A 27 14.89 20.50 0.89
C PHE A 27 14.31 20.37 2.30
N VAL A 28 14.77 21.21 3.24
CA VAL A 28 14.33 21.15 4.65
C VAL A 28 12.84 21.41 4.77
N ARG A 29 12.31 22.42 4.07
CA ARG A 29 10.88 22.74 4.11
C ARG A 29 10.05 21.59 3.57
N GLU A 30 10.50 20.96 2.51
CA GLU A 30 9.80 19.85 1.87
C GLU A 30 9.85 18.57 2.74
N SER A 31 11.00 18.29 3.35
CA SER A 31 11.16 17.17 4.28
C SER A 31 10.30 17.34 5.53
N LEU A 32 10.27 18.54 6.11
CA LEU A 32 9.42 18.86 7.25
C LEU A 32 7.93 18.76 6.91
N ALA A 33 7.53 19.10 5.68
CA ALA A 33 6.15 18.91 5.24
C ALA A 33 5.78 17.42 5.25
N ILE A 34 6.61 16.54 4.68
CA ILE A 34 6.36 15.09 4.68
C ILE A 34 6.36 14.53 6.09
N LEU A 35 7.33 14.92 6.93
CA LEU A 35 7.38 14.54 8.33
C LEU A 35 6.16 15.06 9.10
N GLY A 36 5.64 16.23 8.77
CA GLY A 36 4.41 16.79 9.34
C GLY A 36 3.17 15.96 8.97
N TRP A 37 3.06 15.50 7.74
CA TRP A 37 2.00 14.58 7.32
C TRP A 37 2.09 13.23 8.04
N ILE A 38 3.29 12.65 8.14
CA ILE A 38 3.51 11.38 8.86
C ILE A 38 3.23 11.55 10.35
N GLY A 39 3.77 12.60 10.97
CA GLY A 39 3.56 12.93 12.38
C GLY A 39 2.09 13.19 12.69
N ALA A 40 1.37 13.88 11.81
CA ALA A 40 -0.07 14.09 11.94
C ALA A 40 -0.83 12.77 11.86
N ALA A 41 -0.48 11.86 10.95
CA ALA A 41 -1.12 10.55 10.83
C ALA A 41 -0.88 9.69 12.09
N VAL A 42 0.35 9.70 12.64
CA VAL A 42 0.69 9.00 13.87
C VAL A 42 -0.09 9.56 15.07
N LEU A 43 -0.12 10.89 15.23
CA LEU A 43 -0.91 11.54 16.27
C LEU A 43 -2.40 11.21 16.12
N ALA A 44 -2.94 11.29 14.91
CA ALA A 44 -4.32 10.95 14.62
C ALA A 44 -4.63 9.50 15.00
N PHE A 45 -3.75 8.56 14.67
CA PHE A 45 -3.93 7.15 15.02
C PHE A 45 -3.97 6.92 16.54
N ILE A 46 -3.09 7.58 17.30
CA ILE A 46 -2.99 7.43 18.76
C ILE A 46 -4.17 8.12 19.47
N PHE A 47 -4.55 9.32 19.03
CA PHE A 47 -5.52 10.15 19.74
C PHE A 47 -6.97 10.03 19.21
N ALA A 48 -7.20 9.38 18.07
CA ALA A 48 -8.55 9.15 17.54
C ALA A 48 -9.53 8.53 18.56
N PRO A 49 -9.16 7.49 19.35
CA PRO A 49 -10.06 6.89 20.33
C PRO A 49 -10.43 7.86 21.46
N ALA A 50 -9.49 8.71 21.87
CA ALA A 50 -9.68 9.69 22.95
C ALA A 50 -10.62 10.84 22.54
N VAL A 51 -10.63 11.20 21.25
CA VAL A 51 -11.43 12.30 20.72
C VAL A 51 -12.84 11.87 20.29
N ARG A 52 -13.05 10.59 19.99
CA ARG A 52 -14.37 10.02 19.66
C ARG A 52 -15.51 10.44 20.63
N PRO A 53 -15.39 10.32 21.97
CA PRO A 53 -16.46 10.71 22.88
C PRO A 53 -16.72 12.22 22.91
N LEU A 54 -15.73 13.05 22.56
CA LEU A 54 -15.89 14.50 22.45
C LEU A 54 -16.70 14.86 21.19
N ILE A 55 -16.48 14.16 20.07
CA ILE A 55 -17.21 14.38 18.82
C ILE A 55 -18.67 13.93 18.94
N ALA A 56 -18.95 12.82 19.64
CA ALA A 56 -20.30 12.32 19.83
C ALA A 56 -21.22 13.28 20.61
N GLN A 57 -20.65 14.21 21.37
CA GLN A 57 -21.41 15.24 22.11
C GLN A 57 -21.91 16.38 21.22
N ILE A 58 -21.48 16.45 19.95
CA ILE A 58 -21.89 17.51 19.03
C ILE A 58 -23.29 17.15 18.49
N PRO A 59 -24.34 17.96 18.78
CA PRO A 59 -25.73 17.58 18.52
C PRO A 59 -26.05 17.35 17.03
N TYR A 60 -25.31 17.98 16.12
CA TYR A 60 -25.46 17.79 14.67
C TYR A 60 -24.77 16.53 14.11
N LEU A 61 -23.83 15.94 14.86
CA LEU A 61 -23.05 14.77 14.44
C LEU A 61 -23.49 13.48 15.17
N ASN A 62 -24.21 13.63 16.29
CA ASN A 62 -24.65 12.52 17.14
C ASN A 62 -25.47 11.47 16.37
N SER A 63 -26.44 11.87 15.55
CA SER A 63 -27.34 10.94 14.84
C SER A 63 -26.68 10.10 13.73
N LEU A 64 -25.51 10.47 13.23
CA LEU A 64 -24.78 9.72 12.19
C LEU A 64 -23.57 8.95 12.75
N ILE A 65 -23.02 9.42 13.87
CA ILE A 65 -21.72 8.99 14.37
C ILE A 65 -21.83 8.18 15.67
N ALA A 66 -22.87 8.41 16.48
CA ALA A 66 -23.04 7.69 17.76
C ALA A 66 -23.43 6.23 17.58
N ASP A 67 -24.24 5.93 16.56
CA ASP A 67 -24.73 4.57 16.31
C ASP A 67 -23.66 3.66 15.67
N ASN A 68 -22.67 4.24 14.99
CA ASN A 68 -21.65 3.51 14.24
C ASN A 68 -20.24 3.75 14.81
N CYS A 69 -19.76 2.76 15.57
CA CYS A 69 -18.44 2.79 16.19
C CYS A 69 -17.29 3.06 15.20
N GLU A 70 -17.39 2.52 14.00
CA GLU A 70 -16.41 2.70 12.93
C GLU A 70 -16.39 4.16 12.42
N LEU A 71 -17.56 4.73 12.11
CA LEU A 71 -17.68 6.12 11.66
C LEU A 71 -17.17 7.12 12.72
N GLY A 72 -17.45 6.87 14.00
CA GLY A 72 -16.92 7.71 15.09
C GLY A 72 -15.41 7.68 15.23
N THR A 73 -14.79 6.54 14.94
CA THR A 73 -13.33 6.41 14.99
C THR A 73 -12.69 7.11 13.79
N ILE A 74 -13.26 6.98 12.59
CA ILE A 74 -12.80 7.68 11.38
C ILE A 74 -12.94 9.20 11.54
N ALA A 75 -14.06 9.67 12.09
CA ALA A 75 -14.27 11.09 12.37
C ALA A 75 -13.25 11.62 13.40
N GLY A 76 -13.01 10.87 14.49
CA GLY A 76 -11.97 11.17 15.48
C GLY A 76 -10.59 11.29 14.86
N PHE A 77 -10.22 10.34 14.00
CA PHE A 77 -8.98 10.38 13.25
C PHE A 77 -8.89 11.63 12.38
N ALA A 78 -9.92 11.92 11.57
CA ALA A 78 -9.92 13.06 10.67
C ALA A 78 -9.78 14.41 11.41
N VAL A 79 -10.48 14.57 12.54
CA VAL A 79 -10.40 15.79 13.37
C VAL A 79 -9.00 15.95 13.95
N VAL A 80 -8.45 14.93 14.60
CA VAL A 80 -7.09 15.01 15.18
C VAL A 80 -6.05 15.24 14.08
N PHE A 81 -6.20 14.54 12.96
CA PHE A 81 -5.31 14.67 11.82
C PHE A 81 -5.29 16.10 11.28
N ALA A 82 -6.46 16.70 11.08
CA ALA A 82 -6.58 18.09 10.64
C ALA A 82 -5.93 19.06 11.64
N LEU A 83 -6.19 18.90 12.94
CA LEU A 83 -5.59 19.73 13.98
C LEU A 83 -4.06 19.59 14.02
N ALA A 84 -3.55 18.36 13.91
CA ALA A 84 -2.12 18.11 13.85
C ALA A 84 -1.48 18.71 12.59
N LEU A 85 -2.12 18.61 11.42
CA LEU A 85 -1.65 19.26 10.19
C LEU A 85 -1.59 20.78 10.33
N VAL A 86 -2.59 21.40 10.96
CA VAL A 86 -2.56 22.84 11.26
C VAL A 86 -1.34 23.18 12.12
N LEU A 87 -1.11 22.40 13.19
CA LEU A 87 0.04 22.59 14.07
C LEU A 87 1.38 22.46 13.30
N PHE A 88 1.57 21.37 12.54
CA PHE A 88 2.80 21.16 11.77
C PHE A 88 2.97 22.21 10.65
N SER A 89 1.89 22.68 10.04
CA SER A 89 1.92 23.74 9.02
C SER A 89 2.44 25.06 9.58
N ILE A 90 2.16 25.36 10.85
CA ILE A 90 2.70 26.54 11.54
C ILE A 90 4.17 26.35 11.94
N LEU A 91 4.55 25.14 12.38
CA LEU A 91 5.94 24.85 12.78
C LEU A 91 6.92 24.79 11.59
N THR A 92 6.49 24.25 10.46
CA THR A 92 7.32 24.06 9.26
C THR A 92 8.02 25.34 8.76
N PRO A 93 7.34 26.49 8.55
CA PRO A 93 8.00 27.72 8.12
C PRO A 93 8.98 28.27 9.17
N LEU A 94 8.71 28.04 10.46
CA LEU A 94 9.59 28.50 11.54
C LEU A 94 10.95 27.80 11.46
N PHE A 95 10.97 26.46 11.44
CA PHE A 95 12.21 25.69 11.36
C PHE A 95 12.95 25.88 10.03
N SER A 96 12.23 25.91 8.90
CA SER A 96 12.86 26.12 7.60
C SER A 96 13.48 27.51 7.46
N SER A 97 12.90 28.54 8.09
CA SER A 97 13.47 29.89 8.06
C SER A 97 14.83 30.01 8.77
N VAL A 98 15.08 29.20 9.80
CA VAL A 98 16.36 29.15 10.52
C VAL A 98 17.47 28.58 9.64
N VAL A 99 17.18 27.50 8.90
CA VAL A 99 18.14 26.88 8.00
C VAL A 99 18.44 27.77 6.80
N GLN A 100 17.42 28.40 6.21
CA GLN A 100 17.58 29.28 5.05
C GLN A 100 18.38 30.55 5.35
N ARG A 101 18.36 31.04 6.60
CA ARG A 101 19.16 32.20 7.04
C ARG A 101 20.62 31.87 7.31
N SER A 102 20.98 30.59 7.31
CA SER A 102 22.36 30.13 7.53
C SER A 102 23.14 30.04 6.20
N ALA A 103 24.47 29.93 6.27
CA ALA A 103 25.33 29.76 5.09
C ALA A 103 25.01 28.52 4.22
N LEU A 104 24.17 27.61 4.72
CA LEU A 104 23.73 26.39 4.06
C LEU A 104 22.55 26.58 3.09
N GLY A 105 21.96 27.78 2.99
CA GLY A 105 20.78 28.03 2.16
C GLY A 105 20.93 27.63 0.69
N GLY A 106 22.10 27.86 0.08
CA GLY A 106 22.37 27.43 -1.30
C GLY A 106 22.47 25.91 -1.48
N VAL A 107 23.00 25.20 -0.49
CA VAL A 107 23.07 23.73 -0.49
C VAL A 107 21.67 23.13 -0.29
N ASP A 108 20.85 23.73 0.57
CA ASP A 108 19.45 23.35 0.78
C ASP A 108 18.61 23.49 -0.49
N GLN A 109 18.85 24.52 -1.31
CA GLN A 109 18.20 24.69 -2.61
C GLN A 109 18.64 23.61 -3.61
N GLY A 110 19.94 23.31 -3.71
CA GLY A 110 20.46 22.25 -4.58
C GLY A 110 19.92 20.87 -4.22
N MET A 111 19.90 20.52 -2.93
CA MET A 111 19.25 19.30 -2.44
C MET A 111 17.74 19.33 -2.69
N GLY A 112 17.11 20.51 -2.58
CA GLY A 112 15.70 20.72 -2.89
C GLY A 112 15.37 20.38 -4.33
N PHE A 113 16.21 20.78 -5.29
CA PHE A 113 16.04 20.39 -6.69
C PHE A 113 16.09 18.87 -6.89
N LEU A 114 17.10 18.19 -6.36
CA LEU A 114 17.25 16.74 -6.49
C LEU A 114 16.06 16.00 -5.85
N PHE A 115 15.62 16.47 -4.68
CA PHE A 115 14.43 15.98 -4.02
C PHE A 115 13.17 16.22 -4.86
N GLY A 116 13.03 17.40 -5.47
CA GLY A 116 11.92 17.73 -6.37
C GLY A 116 11.86 16.84 -7.60
N VAL A 117 13.00 16.48 -8.19
CA VAL A 117 13.07 15.49 -9.27
C VAL A 117 12.60 14.12 -8.80
N ALA A 118 13.13 13.63 -7.67
CA ALA A 118 12.74 12.35 -7.11
C ALA A 118 11.22 12.30 -6.80
N ARG A 119 10.68 13.37 -6.22
CA ARG A 119 9.24 13.52 -5.98
C ARG A 119 8.45 13.56 -7.28
N GLY A 120 8.92 14.29 -8.30
CA GLY A 120 8.26 14.34 -9.61
C GLY A 120 8.14 12.96 -10.23
N ILE A 121 9.21 12.16 -10.18
CA ILE A 121 9.22 10.77 -10.62
C ILE A 121 8.24 9.93 -9.80
N LEU A 122 8.24 10.07 -8.46
CA LEU A 122 7.32 9.36 -7.59
C LEU A 122 5.85 9.68 -7.92
N LEU A 123 5.52 10.95 -8.14
CA LEU A 123 4.16 11.38 -8.53
C LEU A 123 3.74 10.77 -9.86
N VAL A 124 4.63 10.71 -10.84
CA VAL A 124 4.38 10.08 -12.14
C VAL A 124 4.12 8.58 -11.97
N VAL A 125 4.94 7.88 -11.16
CA VAL A 125 4.74 6.45 -10.86
C VAL A 125 3.38 6.21 -10.21
N ILE A 126 3.01 7.01 -9.21
CA ILE A 126 1.70 6.92 -8.55
C ILE A 126 0.57 7.18 -9.56
N ALA A 127 0.71 8.19 -10.43
CA ALA A 127 -0.29 8.50 -11.46
C ALA A 127 -0.51 7.33 -12.42
N PHE A 128 0.57 6.66 -12.87
CA PHE A 128 0.47 5.46 -13.69
C PHE A 128 -0.19 4.28 -12.97
N ILE A 129 0.13 4.07 -11.69
CA ILE A 129 -0.53 3.04 -10.87
C ILE A 129 -2.02 3.35 -10.77
N VAL A 130 -2.40 4.59 -10.44
CA VAL A 130 -3.80 5.00 -10.34
C VAL A 130 -4.52 4.85 -11.68
N TYR A 131 -3.88 5.21 -12.79
CA TYR A 131 -4.40 5.00 -14.13
C TYR A 131 -4.67 3.52 -14.41
N ASP A 132 -3.70 2.63 -14.15
CA ASP A 132 -3.86 1.18 -14.32
C ASP A 132 -4.98 0.60 -13.46
N ARG A 133 -5.12 1.07 -12.21
CA ARG A 133 -6.17 0.60 -11.28
C ARG A 133 -7.57 1.11 -11.61
N ILE A 134 -7.70 2.29 -12.20
CA ILE A 134 -9.01 2.89 -12.55
C ILE A 134 -9.44 2.48 -13.97
N MET A 135 -8.52 2.35 -14.92
CA MET A 135 -8.79 2.01 -16.31
C MET A 135 -8.71 0.49 -16.54
N THR A 136 -9.51 -0.28 -15.81
CA THR A 136 -9.57 -1.76 -15.94
C THR A 136 -10.49 -2.24 -17.07
N THR A 137 -11.32 -1.36 -17.65
CA THR A 137 -12.42 -1.75 -18.57
C THR A 137 -12.12 -1.48 -20.05
N GLU A 138 -11.18 -0.59 -20.37
CA GLU A 138 -10.56 -0.46 -21.70
C GLU A 138 -9.05 -0.38 -21.50
N ARG A 139 -8.36 -1.52 -21.56
CA ARG A 139 -6.89 -1.53 -21.54
C ARG A 139 -6.39 -0.88 -22.82
N VAL A 140 -5.80 0.30 -22.68
CA VAL A 140 -5.14 0.96 -23.80
C VAL A 140 -3.88 0.17 -24.11
N ALA A 141 -3.77 -0.39 -25.32
CA ALA A 141 -2.65 -1.22 -25.79
C ALA A 141 -1.25 -0.58 -25.59
N MET A 142 -1.21 0.72 -25.31
CA MET A 142 -0.04 1.51 -24.98
C MET A 142 0.60 1.16 -23.62
N VAL A 143 -0.17 0.69 -22.63
CA VAL A 143 0.35 0.34 -21.29
C VAL A 143 0.92 -1.08 -21.27
N ASP A 144 0.24 -2.02 -21.93
CA ASP A 144 0.68 -3.41 -22.06
C ASP A 144 1.99 -3.55 -22.86
N GLN A 145 2.29 -2.60 -23.75
CA GLN A 145 3.53 -2.55 -24.53
C GLN A 145 4.69 -1.85 -23.80
N SER A 146 4.49 -1.34 -22.58
CA SER A 146 5.55 -0.64 -21.86
C SER A 146 6.65 -1.59 -21.36
N ARG A 147 7.91 -1.14 -21.40
CA ARG A 147 9.05 -1.92 -20.87
C ARG A 147 8.92 -2.18 -19.37
N SER A 148 8.23 -1.29 -18.65
CA SER A 148 7.96 -1.43 -17.21
C SER A 148 7.02 -2.60 -16.92
N ALA A 149 5.98 -2.82 -17.76
CA ALA A 149 5.09 -3.97 -17.64
C ALA A 149 5.84 -5.30 -17.86
N GLN A 150 6.80 -5.34 -18.79
CA GLN A 150 7.63 -6.52 -19.06
C GLN A 150 8.57 -6.86 -17.89
N VAL A 151 9.15 -5.84 -17.25
CA VAL A 151 10.02 -6.02 -16.06
C VAL A 151 9.21 -6.51 -14.86
N PHE A 152 8.00 -5.99 -14.66
CA PHE A 152 7.10 -6.42 -13.59
C PHE A 152 6.67 -7.90 -13.75
N GLN A 153 6.33 -8.33 -14.97
CA GLN A 153 6.00 -9.74 -15.24
C GLN A 153 7.19 -10.69 -15.06
N GLN A 154 8.41 -10.25 -15.37
CA GLN A 154 9.62 -11.04 -15.12
C GLN A 154 9.92 -11.17 -13.62
N MET A 155 9.69 -10.11 -12.83
CA MET A 155 9.86 -10.17 -11.37
C MET A 155 8.77 -11.00 -10.69
N SER A 156 7.51 -10.86 -11.08
CA SER A 156 6.41 -11.66 -10.54
C SER A 156 6.55 -13.14 -10.90
N GLY A 157 6.97 -13.46 -12.14
CA GLY A 157 7.26 -14.84 -12.56
C GLY A 157 8.36 -15.51 -11.75
N ARG A 158 9.42 -14.77 -11.38
CA ARG A 158 10.49 -15.28 -10.51
C ARG A 158 10.05 -15.44 -9.05
N LEU A 159 9.21 -14.53 -8.57
CA LEU A 159 8.68 -14.61 -7.21
C LEU A 159 7.69 -15.77 -7.07
N ASN A 160 6.84 -15.99 -8.09
CA ASN A 160 5.86 -17.07 -8.09
C ASN A 160 6.50 -18.47 -8.19
N GLN A 161 7.72 -18.58 -8.72
CA GLN A 161 8.52 -19.82 -8.70
C GLN A 161 9.16 -20.11 -7.34
N GLN A 162 9.32 -19.10 -6.49
CA GLN A 162 9.95 -19.21 -5.17
C GLN A 162 8.96 -19.22 -4.02
N ILE A 163 7.66 -19.01 -4.27
CA ILE A 163 6.62 -19.15 -3.26
C ILE A 163 6.39 -20.65 -3.03
N PRO A 164 6.80 -21.21 -1.88
CA PRO A 164 6.43 -22.56 -1.51
C PRO A 164 4.90 -22.62 -1.41
N GLN A 165 4.27 -23.69 -1.90
CA GLN A 165 2.81 -23.81 -1.91
C GLN A 165 2.17 -23.90 -0.50
N ASP A 166 2.97 -23.82 0.55
CA ASP A 166 2.53 -23.76 1.93
C ASP A 166 2.80 -22.36 2.47
N ALA A 167 1.77 -21.50 2.43
CA ALA A 167 1.76 -20.31 3.26
C ALA A 167 2.05 -20.77 4.70
N PRO A 168 3.11 -20.27 5.37
CA PRO A 168 3.52 -20.81 6.65
C PRO A 168 2.35 -20.75 7.64
N GLY A 169 2.06 -21.84 8.35
CA GLY A 169 0.92 -21.90 9.28
C GLY A 169 0.94 -20.79 10.36
N TRP A 170 2.10 -20.20 10.63
CA TRP A 170 2.24 -19.03 11.50
C TRP A 170 1.55 -17.77 10.95
N LEU A 171 1.49 -17.61 9.62
CA LEU A 171 0.87 -16.47 8.95
C LEU A 171 -0.65 -16.63 8.91
N ALA A 172 -1.13 -17.84 8.62
CA ALA A 172 -2.55 -18.18 8.72
C ALA A 172 -3.08 -18.00 10.15
N ALA A 173 -2.32 -18.47 11.15
CA ALA A 173 -2.68 -18.29 12.56
C ALA A 173 -2.71 -16.81 12.97
N ARG A 174 -1.80 -15.99 12.44
CA ARG A 174 -1.79 -14.55 12.72
C ARG A 174 -2.95 -13.82 12.03
N PHE A 175 -3.32 -14.26 10.83
CA PHE A 175 -4.49 -13.77 10.11
C PHE A 175 -5.79 -14.14 10.84
N GLU A 176 -5.94 -15.38 11.29
CA GLU A 176 -7.10 -15.82 12.08
C GLU A 176 -7.20 -15.14 13.44
N GLN A 177 -6.08 -14.82 14.08
CA GLN A 177 -6.06 -14.05 15.32
C GLN A 177 -6.53 -12.61 15.07
N LEU A 178 -6.08 -12.00 13.97
CA LEU A 178 -6.54 -10.67 13.54
C LEU A 178 -8.04 -10.65 13.19
N VAL A 179 -8.54 -11.70 12.53
CA VAL A 179 -9.95 -11.81 12.11
C VAL A 179 -10.86 -12.13 13.30
N ARG A 180 -10.38 -12.87 14.30
CA ARG A 180 -11.12 -13.16 15.53
C ARG A 180 -11.40 -11.91 16.36
N ASP A 181 -10.47 -10.97 16.39
CA ASP A 181 -10.62 -9.71 17.12
C ASP A 181 -11.67 -8.76 16.48
N CYS A 182 -12.14 -9.08 15.27
CA CYS A 182 -13.16 -8.31 14.54
C CYS A 182 -14.38 -9.15 14.11
N GLY A 183 -14.53 -10.40 14.58
CA GLY A 183 -15.59 -11.29 14.13
C GLY A 183 -16.97 -10.95 14.73
N PRO A 184 -18.04 -10.81 13.92
CA PRO A 184 -19.40 -10.70 14.42
C PRO A 184 -19.84 -12.04 15.02
N THR A 185 -20.76 -11.95 15.99
CA THR A 185 -21.51 -13.06 16.58
C THR A 185 -21.90 -14.10 15.53
N ALA A 186 -21.62 -15.35 15.88
CA ALA A 186 -21.80 -16.55 15.08
C ALA A 186 -23.07 -16.60 14.22
N THR A 187 -22.87 -16.82 12.91
CA THR A 187 -23.69 -17.79 12.17
C THR A 187 -22.88 -18.40 11.03
N ALA A 188 -22.52 -19.67 11.20
CA ALA A 188 -22.17 -20.60 10.13
C ALA A 188 -22.76 -21.97 10.53
N PRO A 189 -23.03 -22.92 9.60
CA PRO A 189 -22.96 -22.85 8.14
C PRO A 189 -24.17 -23.52 7.42
N ALA A 190 -24.35 -23.27 6.12
CA ALA A 190 -25.03 -24.20 5.21
C ALA A 190 -24.35 -24.24 3.84
N ALA A 191 -23.91 -25.45 3.51
CA ALA A 191 -23.17 -25.97 2.35
C ALA A 191 -23.57 -25.52 0.93
N ALA A 192 -22.58 -25.51 0.02
CA ALA A 192 -22.47 -26.40 -1.16
C ALA A 192 -21.31 -25.89 -2.07
N GLY A 193 -20.14 -26.54 -2.12
CA GLY A 193 -19.77 -27.62 -3.07
C GLY A 193 -18.72 -27.07 -4.05
N THR A 194 -17.53 -27.64 -4.31
CA THR A 194 -17.28 -29.01 -4.76
C THR A 194 -15.79 -29.41 -4.61
N SER A 195 -15.59 -30.56 -3.96
CA SER A 195 -14.54 -31.60 -4.00
C SER A 195 -13.04 -31.30 -4.19
N ALA A 196 -12.28 -31.74 -3.18
CA ALA A 196 -10.90 -32.22 -3.29
C ALA A 196 -10.85 -33.75 -3.43
N ALA A 197 -9.80 -34.20 -4.15
CA ALA A 197 -8.98 -35.40 -3.95
C ALA A 197 -9.53 -36.83 -4.19
N THR A 198 -8.82 -37.57 -5.07
CA THR A 198 -8.51 -38.99 -4.84
C THR A 198 -7.04 -39.25 -5.14
N THR A 199 -6.29 -39.60 -4.09
CA THR A 199 -4.96 -40.20 -4.12
C THR A 199 -5.09 -41.69 -4.43
N THR A 200 -4.35 -42.20 -5.43
CA THR A 200 -4.04 -43.64 -5.53
C THR A 200 -2.53 -43.81 -5.58
N THR A 201 -2.00 -44.35 -4.48
CA THR A 201 -0.60 -44.71 -4.25
C THR A 201 -0.17 -45.89 -5.12
N THR A 202 1.02 -45.77 -5.71
CA THR A 202 1.77 -46.81 -6.42
C THR A 202 2.21 -47.94 -5.50
N THR A 203 2.05 -49.20 -5.92
CA THR A 203 2.92 -50.30 -5.45
C THR A 203 3.17 -51.24 -6.63
N THR A 204 4.34 -51.10 -7.24
CA THR A 204 4.92 -52.07 -8.17
C THR A 204 6.18 -52.57 -7.51
N THR A 205 6.23 -53.84 -7.14
CA THR A 205 7.48 -54.53 -6.79
C THR A 205 7.52 -55.85 -7.54
N THR A 206 8.66 -56.03 -8.20
CA THR A 206 8.98 -56.95 -9.27
C THR A 206 9.30 -58.37 -8.74
N THR A 207 8.87 -59.35 -9.54
CA THR A 207 9.17 -60.79 -9.64
C THR A 207 10.35 -61.43 -8.86
N THR A 208 10.10 -62.65 -8.38
CA THR A 208 11.04 -63.80 -8.43
C THR A 208 10.22 -65.11 -8.43
N PRO A 209 10.46 -66.09 -9.32
CA PRO A 209 9.76 -67.37 -9.33
C PRO A 209 10.62 -68.51 -8.72
N ALA A 210 9.99 -69.40 -7.96
CA ALA A 210 10.47 -70.76 -7.72
C ALA A 210 9.29 -71.71 -7.43
N THR A 211 9.37 -72.89 -8.02
CA THR A 211 8.31 -73.87 -8.34
C THR A 211 8.07 -74.91 -7.19
N PRO A 212 7.33 -76.04 -7.37
CA PRO A 212 6.01 -76.30 -6.79
C PRO A 212 5.98 -77.45 -5.75
N ALA A 213 4.87 -77.61 -5.03
CA ALA A 213 4.48 -78.89 -4.42
C ALA A 213 2.95 -79.01 -4.28
N ALA A 214 2.38 -80.00 -4.94
CA ALA A 214 1.09 -80.62 -4.65
C ALA A 214 1.33 -81.89 -3.77
N PRO A 215 0.34 -82.73 -3.38
CA PRO A 215 -1.09 -82.54 -3.10
C PRO A 215 -1.52 -83.15 -1.72
N ALA A 216 -2.84 -83.21 -1.44
CA ALA A 216 -3.61 -84.12 -0.53
C ALA A 216 -4.59 -83.29 0.32
N ASN A 217 -5.90 -83.53 0.42
CA ASN A 217 -6.84 -84.59 0.00
C ASN A 217 -8.20 -83.95 -0.27
#